data_AF-A0A0A9CN44-F1
#
_entry.id   AF-A0A0A9CN44-F1
#
_cell.length_a   1.000
_cell.length_b   1.000
_cell.length_c   1.000
_cell.angle_alpha   90.00
_cell.angle_beta   90.00
_cell.angle_gamma   90.00
#
_symmetry.space_group_name_H-M   'P 1'
#
loop_
_entity.id
_entity.type
_entity.pdbx_description
1 polymer ?
#
loop_
_entity_poly.entity_id
_entity_poly.type
_entity_poly.pdbx_seq_one_letter_code
_entity_poly.pdbx_strand_id
1 'polypeptide(L)'
;MKPVVLKEQPFSLQRETSMNRPFFMLLTLNFSDGCGCSSSSVEWPVDFQKQKDSFARDRSLAQAELQCAAEHQSCVGQQEILQRESLERSETSIHAIVTNIVRYDTEDKDNGMNHSSNNPAKRHMEDTGCNPAPPKKLKYFFLKDEEMNS
;
A
#
# COMPACT_ATOMS: atom_id res chain seq x y z
N MET A 1 15.21 17.24 6.12
CA MET A 1 15.98 16.23 5.34
C MET A 1 15.79 16.51 3.86
N LYS A 2 16.77 16.17 3.01
CA LYS A 2 16.58 16.21 1.56
C LYS A 2 16.02 14.87 1.05
N PRO A 3 15.07 14.88 0.10
CA PRO A 3 14.58 13.65 -0.53
C PRO A 3 15.72 12.94 -1.29
N VAL A 4 15.62 11.61 -1.41
CA VAL A 4 16.56 10.76 -2.15
C VAL A 4 15.76 9.85 -3.06
N VAL A 5 16.23 9.69 -4.29
CA VAL A 5 15.64 8.77 -5.26
C VAL A 5 16.59 7.58 -5.40
N LEU A 6 16.10 6.39 -5.07
CA LEU A 6 16.81 5.13 -5.28
C LEU A 6 16.27 4.50 -6.57
N LYS A 7 17.15 4.28 -7.56
CA LYS A 7 16.75 3.79 -8.89
C LYS A 7 16.99 2.30 -9.09
N GLU A 8 17.95 1.72 -8.36
CA GLU A 8 18.38 0.34 -8.55
C GLU A 8 18.10 -0.49 -7.29
N GLN A 9 17.79 -1.77 -7.50
CA GLN A 9 17.57 -2.73 -6.42
C GLN A 9 18.91 -3.35 -5.97
N PRO A 10 19.08 -3.64 -4.67
CA PRO A 10 18.13 -3.39 -3.58
C PRO A 10 18.07 -1.90 -3.18
N PHE A 11 16.85 -1.41 -2.92
CA PHE A 11 16.64 -0.03 -2.49
C PHE A 11 17.11 0.17 -1.03
N SER A 12 18.37 0.59 -0.87
CA SER A 12 18.97 0.84 0.45
C SER A 12 19.17 2.34 0.71
N LEU A 13 18.75 2.79 1.89
CA LEU A 13 18.97 4.16 2.36
C LEU A 13 19.65 4.13 3.73
N GLN A 14 20.84 4.73 3.82
CA GLN A 14 21.52 5.00 5.08
C GLN A 14 21.50 6.51 5.37
N ARG A 15 21.07 6.87 6.58
CA ARG A 15 21.01 8.26 7.04
C ARG A 15 21.52 8.37 8.47
N GLU A 16 22.27 9.42 8.74
CA GLU A 16 22.52 9.89 10.09
C GLU A 16 21.41 10.87 10.48
N THR A 17 20.81 10.66 11.64
CA THR A 17 19.69 11.45 12.12
C THR A 17 19.89 11.80 13.58
N SER A 18 19.44 12.99 13.97
CA SER A 18 19.45 13.36 15.38
C SER A 18 18.42 12.52 16.16
N MET A 19 18.85 11.85 17.22
CA MET A 19 18.01 10.96 18.05
C MET A 19 17.06 11.72 19.00
N ASN A 20 17.16 13.06 19.01
CA ASN A 20 16.52 13.90 20.02
C ASN A 20 15.08 14.31 19.68
N ARG A 21 14.52 13.93 18.53
CA ARG A 21 13.12 14.21 18.16
C ARG A 21 12.57 13.14 17.23
N PRO A 22 11.33 12.66 17.44
CA PRO A 22 10.64 11.85 16.45
C PRO A 22 10.41 12.62 15.15
N PHE A 23 10.34 11.91 14.03
CA PHE A 23 10.01 12.48 12.72
C PHE A 23 9.30 11.45 11.85
N PHE A 24 8.66 11.90 10.78
CA PHE A 24 8.10 11.02 9.76
C PHE A 24 9.04 10.92 8.56
N MET A 25 9.28 9.70 8.08
CA MET A 25 9.85 9.44 6.76
C MET A 25 8.70 9.22 5.78
N LEU A 26 8.77 9.85 4.61
CA LEU A 26 7.83 9.60 3.52
C LEU A 26 8.51 8.68 2.51
N LEU A 27 8.01 7.46 2.37
CA LEU A 27 8.45 6.52 1.35
C LEU A 27 7.54 6.63 0.14
N THR A 28 8.07 7.10 -0.98
CA THR A 28 7.34 7.15 -2.25
C THR A 28 7.83 6.06 -3.19
N LEU A 29 6.93 5.15 -3.55
CA LEU A 29 7.13 4.13 -4.57
C LEU A 29 6.69 4.69 -5.91
N ASN A 30 7.63 4.86 -6.84
CA ASN A 30 7.32 5.26 -8.21
C ASN A 30 7.10 4.03 -9.06
N PHE A 31 6.05 4.05 -9.87
CA PHE A 31 5.69 2.95 -10.75
C PHE A 31 6.17 3.21 -12.17
N SER A 32 6.43 2.14 -12.91
CA SER A 32 6.71 2.23 -14.34
C SER A 32 5.46 2.64 -15.12
N ASP A 33 5.68 2.99 -16.39
CA ASP A 33 4.58 3.23 -17.32
C ASP A 33 3.63 2.02 -17.39
N GLY A 34 2.33 2.27 -17.57
CA GLY A 34 1.29 1.25 -17.63
C GLY A 34 0.53 1.01 -16.32
N CYS A 35 0.98 1.56 -15.19
CA CYS A 35 0.20 1.56 -13.95
C CYS A 35 -0.91 2.62 -13.96
N GLY A 36 -2.03 2.35 -13.28
CA GLY A 36 -3.16 3.29 -13.16
C GLY A 36 -2.85 4.54 -12.33
N CYS A 37 -1.70 4.59 -11.68
CA CYS A 37 -1.15 5.74 -10.96
C CYS A 37 0.37 5.78 -11.17
N SER A 38 0.97 6.97 -11.04
CA SER A 38 2.42 7.16 -11.22
C SER A 38 3.24 6.78 -9.99
N SER A 39 2.63 6.83 -8.81
CA SER A 39 3.29 6.56 -7.53
C SER A 39 2.30 6.28 -6.41
N SER A 40 2.79 5.67 -5.34
CA SER A 40 2.11 5.60 -4.04
C SER A 40 3.07 6.05 -2.94
N SER A 41 2.56 6.62 -1.86
CA SER A 41 3.38 7.07 -0.74
C SER A 41 2.88 6.53 0.60
N VAL A 42 3.82 6.22 1.48
CA VAL A 42 3.57 5.72 2.84
C VAL A 42 4.34 6.60 3.82
N GLU A 43 3.61 7.16 4.79
CA GLU A 43 4.22 7.88 5.91
C GLU A 43 4.68 6.90 6.98
N TRP A 44 5.88 7.12 7.50
CA TRP A 44 6.53 6.21 8.42
C TRP A 44 7.06 6.94 9.65
N PRO A 45 6.49 6.71 10.84
CA PRO A 45 7.00 7.34 12.06
C PRO A 45 8.33 6.72 12.49
N VAL A 46 9.32 7.57 12.77
CA VAL A 46 10.60 7.23 13.37
C VAL A 46 10.69 7.90 14.73
N ASP A 47 10.83 7.10 15.78
CA ASP A 47 11.00 7.56 17.16
C ASP A 47 12.07 6.72 17.84
N PHE A 48 13.18 7.38 18.18
CA PHE A 48 14.35 6.81 18.84
C PHE A 48 14.38 7.04 20.36
N GLN A 49 13.46 7.85 20.90
CA GLN A 49 13.47 8.22 22.32
C GLN A 49 12.84 7.14 23.21
N LYS A 50 11.95 6.34 22.64
CA LYS A 50 11.31 5.24 23.35
C LYS A 50 12.06 3.95 23.06
N GLN A 51 12.72 3.40 24.07
CA GLN A 51 13.09 1.99 24.04
C GLN A 51 11.80 1.18 24.01
N LYS A 52 11.68 0.32 23.01
CA LYS A 52 10.48 -0.49 22.79
C LYS A 52 10.86 -1.95 22.96
N ASP A 53 9.98 -2.72 23.60
CA ASP A 53 10.24 -4.15 23.80
C ASP A 53 10.35 -4.89 22.46
N SER A 54 11.20 -5.91 22.46
CA SER A 54 11.28 -6.86 21.35
C SER A 54 10.00 -7.69 21.30
N PHE A 55 9.47 -7.91 20.10
CA PHE A 55 8.32 -8.77 19.88
C PHE A 55 8.32 -9.35 18.46
N ALA A 56 7.57 -10.42 18.26
CA ALA A 56 7.26 -10.97 16.95
C ALA A 56 5.78 -11.36 16.90
N ARG A 57 5.06 -10.85 15.91
CA ARG A 57 3.68 -11.21 15.61
C ARG A 57 3.64 -12.40 14.64
N ASP A 58 2.55 -13.15 14.68
CA ASP A 58 2.25 -14.12 13.64
C ASP A 58 2.03 -13.39 12.31
N ARG A 59 2.84 -13.73 11.31
CA ARG A 59 2.87 -13.01 10.03
C ARG A 59 1.59 -13.24 9.23
N SER A 60 1.05 -14.46 9.26
CA SER A 60 -0.15 -14.82 8.51
C SER A 60 -1.37 -14.11 9.08
N LEU A 61 -1.47 -14.05 10.41
CA LEU A 61 -2.53 -13.33 11.11
C LEU A 61 -2.46 -11.84 10.81
N ALA A 62 -1.29 -11.21 10.99
CA ALA A 62 -1.13 -9.79 10.72
C ALA A 62 -1.42 -9.42 9.26
N GLN A 63 -1.03 -10.27 8.31
CA GLN A 63 -1.37 -10.08 6.89
C GLN A 63 -2.88 -10.14 6.65
N ALA A 64 -3.57 -11.13 7.23
CA ALA A 64 -5.02 -11.25 7.10
C ALA A 64 -5.75 -10.04 7.72
N GLU A 65 -5.31 -9.58 8.90
CA GLU A 65 -5.85 -8.39 9.57
C GLU A 65 -5.65 -7.14 8.72
N LEU A 66 -4.44 -6.92 8.19
CA LEU A 66 -4.12 -5.77 7.34
C LEU A 66 -4.89 -5.79 6.03
N GLN A 67 -5.04 -6.96 5.40
CA GLN A 67 -5.82 -7.11 4.17
C GLN A 67 -7.30 -6.80 4.43
N CYS A 68 -7.86 -7.38 5.48
CA CYS A 68 -9.23 -7.12 5.93
C CYS A 68 -9.43 -5.62 6.19
N ALA A 69 -8.52 -4.97 6.91
CA ALA A 69 -8.60 -3.54 7.17
C ALA A 69 -8.57 -2.70 5.89
N ALA A 70 -7.69 -3.03 4.94
CA ALA A 70 -7.57 -2.31 3.68
C ALA A 70 -8.86 -2.42 2.83
N GLU A 71 -9.48 -3.59 2.79
CA GLU A 71 -10.74 -3.84 2.08
C GLU A 71 -11.92 -3.09 2.72
N HIS A 72 -12.10 -3.20 4.05
CA HIS A 72 -13.23 -2.58 4.75
C HIS A 72 -13.13 -1.06 4.79
N GLN A 73 -11.93 -0.52 4.99
CA GLN A 73 -11.73 0.93 5.14
C GLN A 73 -11.50 1.62 3.79
N SER A 74 -11.42 0.87 2.69
CA SER A 74 -11.11 1.39 1.35
C SER A 74 -9.88 2.31 1.33
N CYS A 75 -8.91 2.06 2.21
CA CYS A 75 -7.71 2.85 2.33
C CYS A 75 -6.47 1.97 2.12
N VAL A 76 -5.69 2.36 1.12
CA VAL A 76 -4.42 1.75 0.76
C VAL A 76 -3.30 2.30 1.65
N GLY A 77 -2.24 1.52 1.85
CA GLY A 77 -1.11 1.92 2.69
C GLY A 77 -1.27 1.57 4.17
N GLN A 78 -2.22 0.67 4.51
CA GLN A 78 -2.27 0.05 5.85
C GLN A 78 -0.92 -0.59 6.15
N GLN A 79 -0.41 -0.36 7.36
CA GLN A 79 0.91 -0.86 7.76
C GLN A 79 0.90 -1.32 9.21
N GLU A 80 1.74 -2.31 9.50
CA GLU A 80 1.96 -2.76 10.86
C GLU A 80 3.38 -3.31 11.04
N ILE A 81 3.89 -3.22 12.27
CA ILE A 81 5.18 -3.79 12.67
C ILE A 81 4.98 -5.27 12.99
N LEU A 82 5.56 -6.14 12.18
CA LEU A 82 5.51 -7.59 12.36
C LEU A 82 6.49 -8.07 13.42
N GLN A 83 7.65 -7.41 13.49
CA GLN A 83 8.71 -7.80 14.40
C GLN A 83 9.51 -6.58 14.79
N ARG A 84 9.91 -6.54 16.05
CA ARG A 84 10.90 -5.60 16.58
C ARG A 84 11.93 -6.39 17.36
N GLU A 85 13.19 -6.07 17.13
CA GLU A 85 14.32 -6.49 17.93
C GLU A 85 15.00 -5.24 18.47
N SER A 86 14.88 -5.03 19.78
CA SER A 86 15.58 -3.96 20.49
C SER A 86 16.79 -4.53 21.21
N LEU A 87 17.96 -4.04 20.83
CA LEU A 87 19.24 -4.27 21.50
C LEU A 87 19.65 -3.02 22.27
N GLU A 88 20.70 -3.11 23.10
CA GLU A 88 21.18 -1.98 23.91
C GLU A 88 21.57 -0.74 23.09
N ARG A 89 21.96 -0.92 21.82
CA ARG A 89 22.49 0.16 20.96
C ARG A 89 21.84 0.25 19.58
N SER A 90 20.84 -0.58 19.30
CA SER A 90 20.19 -0.62 18.00
C SER A 90 18.79 -1.20 18.10
N GLU A 91 17.89 -0.71 17.26
CA GLU A 91 16.56 -1.29 17.07
C GLU A 91 16.43 -1.69 15.60
N THR A 92 15.99 -2.93 15.36
CA THR A 92 15.60 -3.42 14.04
C THR A 92 14.11 -3.68 14.05
N SER A 93 13.39 -3.24 13.03
CA SER A 93 11.95 -3.53 12.88
C SER A 93 11.64 -4.03 11.48
N ILE A 94 10.73 -5.01 11.38
CA ILE A 94 10.18 -5.52 10.13
C ILE A 94 8.72 -5.08 10.06
N HIS A 95 8.33 -4.46 8.96
CA HIS A 95 6.97 -3.97 8.77
C HIS A 95 6.31 -4.64 7.58
N ALA A 96 5.00 -4.84 7.69
CA ALA A 96 4.13 -5.15 6.58
C ALA A 96 3.43 -3.87 6.11
N ILE A 97 3.31 -3.72 4.79
CA ILE A 97 2.56 -2.64 4.16
C ILE A 97 1.65 -3.27 3.12
N VAL A 98 0.35 -3.03 3.23
CA VAL A 98 -0.64 -3.45 2.22
C VAL A 98 -0.79 -2.35 1.18
N THR A 99 -0.58 -2.73 -0.07
CA THR A 99 -0.72 -1.85 -1.22
C THR A 99 -1.67 -2.49 -2.24
N ASN A 100 -2.37 -1.68 -3.02
CA ASN A 100 -3.20 -2.12 -4.14
C ASN A 100 -2.39 -2.32 -5.43
N ILE A 101 -1.08 -2.51 -5.34
CA ILE A 101 -0.22 -2.70 -6.51
C ILE A 101 -0.49 -4.11 -7.05
N VAL A 102 -1.06 -4.18 -8.24
CA VAL A 102 -1.24 -5.43 -8.98
C VAL A 102 -0.05 -5.61 -9.91
N ARG A 103 0.63 -6.75 -9.81
CA ARG A 103 1.62 -7.15 -10.81
C ARG A 103 0.87 -7.76 -11.99
N TYR A 104 0.95 -7.12 -13.14
CA TYR A 104 0.58 -7.78 -14.38
C TYR A 104 1.80 -8.57 -14.85
N ASP A 105 1.66 -9.88 -14.94
CA ASP A 105 2.65 -10.68 -15.64
C ASP A 105 2.63 -10.21 -17.10
N THR A 106 3.68 -9.50 -17.51
CA THR A 106 3.96 -9.37 -18.93
C THR A 106 4.43 -10.74 -19.36
N GLU A 107 3.51 -11.59 -19.80
CA GLU A 107 3.89 -12.59 -20.80
C GLU A 107 4.59 -11.80 -21.91
N ASP A 108 5.87 -12.05 -22.14
CA ASP A 108 6.59 -11.55 -23.30
C ASP A 108 5.83 -12.07 -24.52
N LYS A 109 4.83 -11.30 -24.96
CA LYS A 109 4.17 -11.52 -26.22
C LYS A 109 5.18 -11.09 -27.27
N ASP A 110 5.98 -12.07 -27.65
CA ASP A 110 6.67 -12.06 -28.93
C ASP A 110 5.71 -11.51 -29.98
N ASN A 111 6.26 -10.57 -30.75
CA ASN A 111 5.57 -9.63 -31.60
C ASN A 111 4.80 -10.37 -32.70
N GLY A 112 3.56 -10.75 -32.39
CA GLY A 112 2.61 -11.35 -33.32
C GLY A 112 1.44 -10.41 -33.54
N MET A 113 1.67 -9.39 -34.36
CA MET A 113 0.65 -8.56 -35.03
C MET A 113 -0.65 -9.34 -35.27
N ASN A 114 -1.77 -8.89 -34.70
CA ASN A 114 -3.10 -8.99 -35.30
C ASN A 114 -4.09 -8.10 -34.54
N HIS A 115 -4.48 -7.01 -35.20
CA HIS A 115 -5.68 -6.25 -34.86
C HIS A 115 -6.89 -7.19 -34.85
N SER A 116 -7.58 -7.30 -33.72
CA SER A 116 -8.98 -7.72 -33.72
C SER A 116 -9.72 -7.09 -32.56
N SER A 117 -10.56 -6.14 -32.92
CA SER A 117 -11.61 -5.57 -32.09
C SER A 117 -12.46 -6.67 -31.46
N ASN A 118 -12.74 -6.60 -30.16
CA ASN A 118 -14.08 -6.85 -29.59
C ASN A 118 -14.15 -6.52 -28.08
N ASN A 119 -15.14 -5.68 -27.77
CA ASN A 119 -15.84 -5.33 -26.52
C ASN A 119 -15.37 -5.85 -25.14
N PRO A 120 -15.50 -5.02 -24.08
CA PRO A 120 -15.20 -5.42 -22.71
C PRO A 120 -16.21 -6.44 -22.19
N ALA A 121 -15.78 -7.68 -22.02
CA ALA A 121 -16.54 -8.73 -21.36
C ALA A 121 -16.67 -8.44 -19.85
N LYS A 122 -17.86 -7.98 -19.47
CA LYS A 122 -18.66 -8.47 -18.32
C LYS A 122 -17.85 -9.10 -17.17
N ARG A 123 -17.57 -8.31 -16.11
CA ARG A 123 -17.04 -8.81 -14.84
C ARG A 123 -18.01 -9.82 -14.22
N HIS A 124 -17.61 -11.09 -14.19
CA HIS A 124 -18.20 -12.12 -13.33
C HIS A 124 -17.58 -11.95 -11.94
N MET A 125 -18.42 -11.59 -10.96
CA MET A 125 -18.04 -11.53 -9.54
C MET A 125 -18.10 -12.97 -9.01
N GLU A 126 -16.96 -13.55 -8.63
CA GLU A 126 -16.95 -14.68 -7.71
C GLU A 126 -17.05 -14.13 -6.29
N ASP A 127 -18.23 -14.36 -5.73
CA ASP A 127 -18.62 -14.12 -4.35
C ASP A 127 -17.94 -15.17 -3.46
N THR A 128 -16.82 -14.81 -2.80
CA THR A 128 -16.45 -15.46 -1.54
C THR A 128 -16.93 -14.56 -0.42
N GLY A 129 -18.25 -14.50 -0.26
CA GLY A 129 -18.84 -13.97 0.94
C GLY A 129 -18.50 -14.88 2.13
N CYS A 130 -18.27 -14.24 3.27
CA CYS A 130 -19.12 -14.56 4.41
C CYS A 130 -20.59 -14.34 3.96
N ASN A 131 -21.16 -15.36 3.31
CA ASN A 131 -22.43 -15.41 2.55
C ASN A 131 -23.69 -14.97 3.33
N PRO A 132 -24.89 -14.85 2.70
CA PRO A 132 -25.24 -14.45 1.33
C PRO A 132 -26.29 -13.31 1.27
N ALA A 133 -26.36 -12.56 0.16
CA ALA A 133 -27.45 -11.60 -0.17
C ALA A 133 -28.57 -12.29 -1.00
N PRO A 134 -29.81 -11.72 -1.13
CA PRO A 134 -30.11 -10.71 -2.17
C PRO A 134 -31.35 -9.78 -1.86
N PRO A 135 -31.92 -8.99 -2.81
CA PRO A 135 -31.35 -7.84 -3.54
C PRO A 135 -32.27 -6.57 -3.62
N LYS A 136 -31.71 -5.51 -4.25
CA LYS A 136 -32.34 -4.34 -4.95
C LYS A 136 -32.69 -3.08 -4.14
N LYS A 137 -31.97 -1.98 -4.42
CA LYS A 137 -32.43 -0.85 -5.28
C LYS A 137 -31.32 0.20 -5.45
N LEU A 138 -30.98 0.47 -6.70
CA LEU A 138 -30.24 1.66 -7.12
C LEU A 138 -31.00 2.92 -6.71
N LYS A 139 -30.35 3.83 -6.00
CA LYS A 139 -30.57 5.28 -6.12
C LYS A 139 -29.22 5.98 -5.95
N TYR A 140 -28.69 6.48 -7.07
CA TYR A 140 -27.61 7.45 -7.04
C TYR A 140 -28.14 8.75 -6.43
N PHE A 141 -27.43 9.27 -5.43
CA PHE A 141 -27.48 10.68 -5.06
C PHE A 141 -26.03 11.18 -5.04
N PHE A 142 -25.64 11.88 -6.10
CA PHE A 142 -24.48 12.76 -6.04
C PHE A 142 -24.92 14.05 -5.35
N LEU A 143 -24.22 14.39 -4.28
CA LEU A 143 -24.16 15.75 -3.73
C LEU A 143 -23.62 16.67 -4.83
N LYS A 144 -24.42 17.68 -5.18
CA LYS A 144 -23.92 18.88 -5.84
C LYS A 144 -23.41 19.79 -4.73
N ASP A 145 -22.12 20.01 -4.68
CA ASP A 145 -21.55 21.21 -4.06
C ASP A 145 -20.88 22.02 -5.17
N GLU A 146 -21.64 22.97 -5.70
CA GLU A 146 -21.13 24.19 -6.33
C GLU A 146 -21.80 25.35 -5.59
N GLU A 147 -21.05 26.09 -4.77
CA GLU A 147 -20.83 27.51 -5.02
C GLU A 147 -19.73 28.07 -4.11
N MET A 148 -18.66 28.49 -4.77
CA MET A 148 -17.74 29.51 -4.29
C MET A 148 -18.33 30.85 -4.76
N ASN A 149 -18.72 31.75 -3.86
CA ASN A 149 -18.65 33.19 -4.10
C ASN A 149 -18.82 34.04 -2.83
N SER A 150 -17.78 34.87 -2.65
CA SER A 150 -17.65 36.16 -1.94
C SER A 150 -17.79 36.26 -0.43
#